data_AF-A0A8S2T065-F1
#
_entry.id   AF-A0A8S2T065-F1
#
_cell.length_a   1.000
_cell.length_b   1.000
_cell.length_c   1.000
_cell.angle_alpha   90.00
_cell.angle_beta   90.00
_cell.angle_gamma   90.00
#
_symmetry.space_group_name_H-M   'P 1'
#
loop_
_entity.id
_entity.type
_entity.pdbx_description
1 polymer ?
#
loop_
_entity_poly.entity_id
_entity_poly.type
_entity_poly.pdbx_seq_one_letter_code
_entity_poly.pdbx_strand_id
1 'polypeptide(L)' 'IIQLIAASQAGRPLAYLTFRDQKLVDSFYEVYEYLSNEKATVKDLCAYLQCYADLYKKLPLFDYILQTSVASLHS' A
#
# COMPACT_ATOMS: atom_id res chain seq x y z
N ILE A 1 2.06 2.57 4.39
CA ILE A 1 2.86 1.90 3.32
C ILE A 1 4.34 1.81 3.65
N ILE A 2 5.08 2.92 3.85
CA ILE A 2 6.54 2.85 4.13
C ILE A 2 6.88 1.95 5.33
N GLN A 3 6.14 2.07 6.44
CA GLN A 3 6.35 1.19 7.61
C GLN A 3 6.02 -0.28 7.32
N LEU A 4 5.04 -0.55 6.44
CA LEU A 4 4.69 -1.90 5.99
C LEU A 4 5.84 -2.50 5.18
N ILE A 5 6.38 -1.75 4.22
CA ILE A 5 7.59 -2.13 3.46
C ILE A 5 8.74 -2.47 4.40
N ALA A 6 9.05 -1.58 5.34
CA ALA A 6 10.17 -1.77 6.26
C ALA A 6 9.98 -3.00 7.18
N ALA A 7 8.78 -3.20 7.71
CA ALA A 7 8.46 -4.35 8.56
C ALA A 7 8.55 -5.67 7.77
N SER A 8 7.97 -5.71 6.56
CA SER A 8 8.04 -6.88 5.67
C SER A 8 9.48 -7.21 5.26
N GLN A 9 10.29 -6.21 4.90
CA GLN A 9 11.70 -6.39 4.57
C GLN A 9 12.51 -6.95 5.75
N ALA A 10 12.18 -6.53 6.98
CA ALA A 10 12.80 -7.02 8.20
C ALA A 10 12.27 -8.39 8.67
N GLY A 11 11.29 -8.98 7.97
CA GLY A 11 10.64 -10.23 8.39
C GLY A 11 9.85 -10.08 9.70
N ARG A 12 9.32 -8.89 9.99
CA ARG A 12 8.62 -8.57 11.24
C ARG A 12 7.15 -8.26 10.98
N PRO A 13 6.23 -8.69 11.87
CA PRO A 13 4.85 -8.25 11.81
C PRO A 13 4.74 -6.74 12.13
N LEU A 14 3.71 -6.10 11.60
CA LEU A 14 3.39 -4.70 11.87
C LEU A 14 2.10 -4.60 12.70
N ALA A 15 2.19 -3.98 13.88
CA ALA A 15 1.02 -3.49 14.61
C ALA A 15 0.96 -1.96 14.42
N TYR A 16 -0.10 -1.48 13.77
CA TYR A 16 -0.26 -0.06 13.46
C TYR A 16 -1.40 0.55 14.28
N LEU A 17 -1.09 1.55 15.11
CA LEU A 17 -2.06 2.24 15.96
C LEU A 17 -2.49 3.55 15.28
N THR A 18 -3.78 3.67 14.95
CA THR A 18 -4.34 4.85 14.27
C THR A 18 -4.90 5.90 15.23
N PHE A 19 -4.73 5.72 16.55
CA PHE A 19 -5.18 6.66 17.58
C PHE A 19 -6.66 7.07 17.44
N ARG A 20 -7.55 6.09 17.28
CA ARG A 20 -9.01 6.24 17.11
C ARG A 20 -9.46 6.83 15.77
N ASP A 21 -8.57 6.99 14.81
CA ASP A 21 -8.98 7.27 13.42
C ASP A 21 -9.50 5.97 12.78
N GLN A 22 -10.82 5.76 12.85
CA GLN A 22 -11.47 4.57 12.30
C GLN A 22 -11.40 4.53 10.78
N LYS A 23 -11.53 5.68 10.10
CA LYS A 23 -11.43 5.73 8.63
C LYS A 23 -10.06 5.27 8.16
N LEU A 24 -9.01 5.67 8.87
CA LEU A 24 -7.66 5.21 8.57
C LEU A 24 -7.49 3.70 8.82
N VAL A 25 -8.14 3.12 9.84
CA VAL A 25 -8.13 1.66 10.06
C VAL A 25 -8.74 0.97 8.86
N ASP A 26 -9.93 1.38 8.46
CA ASP A 26 -10.70 0.72 7.41
C ASP A 26 -9.96 0.80 6.06
N SER A 27 -9.50 1.99 5.67
CA SER A 27 -8.78 2.16 4.40
C SER A 27 -7.40 1.48 4.41
N PHE A 28 -6.69 1.43 5.54
CA PHE A 28 -5.42 0.71 5.62
C PHE A 28 -5.64 -0.81 5.53
N TYR A 29 -6.69 -1.32 6.18
CA TYR A 29 -7.05 -2.73 6.15
C TYR A 29 -7.45 -3.17 4.74
N GLU A 30 -8.29 -2.39 4.05
CA GLU A 30 -8.69 -2.65 2.67
C GLU A 30 -7.48 -2.73 1.71
N VAL A 31 -6.57 -1.75 1.79
CA VAL A 31 -5.33 -1.77 1.00
C VAL A 31 -4.45 -2.98 1.34
N TYR A 32 -4.32 -3.31 2.62
CA TYR A 32 -3.54 -4.47 3.04
C TYR A 32 -4.14 -5.80 2.55
N GLU A 33 -5.46 -5.95 2.63
CA GLU A 33 -6.18 -7.13 2.15
C GLU A 33 -6.03 -7.28 0.63
N TYR A 34 -6.21 -6.18 -0.12
CA TYR A 34 -5.98 -6.16 -1.57
C TYR A 34 -4.56 -6.62 -1.92
N LEU A 35 -3.53 -5.98 -1.33
CA LEU A 35 -2.13 -6.34 -1.57
C LEU A 35 -1.83 -7.79 -1.20
N SER A 36 -2.43 -8.30 -0.14
CA SER A 36 -2.26 -9.69 0.31
C SER A 36 -2.89 -10.68 -0.67
N ASN A 37 -4.09 -10.38 -1.18
CA ASN A 37 -4.80 -11.21 -2.16
C ASN A 37 -4.07 -11.25 -3.51
N GLU A 38 -3.52 -10.12 -3.95
CA GLU A 38 -2.69 -10.03 -5.15
C GLU A 38 -1.29 -10.63 -4.96
N LYS A 39 -0.95 -11.10 -3.75
CA LYS A 39 0.39 -11.59 -3.38
C LYS A 39 1.48 -10.57 -3.70
N ALA A 40 1.17 -9.28 -3.53
CA ALA A 40 2.07 -8.19 -3.82
C ALA A 40 3.35 -8.30 -2.96
N THR A 41 4.49 -8.09 -3.60
CA THR A 41 5.81 -8.11 -2.97
C THR A 41 6.24 -6.72 -2.54
N VAL A 42 7.30 -6.63 -1.72
CA VAL A 42 7.91 -5.33 -1.38
C VAL A 42 8.32 -4.55 -2.64
N LYS A 43 8.78 -5.23 -3.69
CA LYS A 43 9.13 -4.59 -4.97
C LYS A 43 7.91 -3.90 -5.60
N ASP A 44 6.74 -4.53 -5.54
CA ASP A 44 5.50 -3.98 -6.10
C ASP A 44 5.05 -2.75 -5.31
N LEU A 45 5.13 -2.78 -3.98
CA LEU A 45 4.84 -1.62 -3.14
C LEU A 45 5.78 -0.44 -3.46
N CYS A 46 7.07 -0.71 -3.70
CA CYS A 46 8.00 0.33 -4.15
C CYS A 46 7.63 0.88 -5.54
N ALA A 47 7.21 0.02 -6.47
CA ALA A 47 6.76 0.44 -7.80
C ALA A 47 5.51 1.33 -7.71
N TYR A 48 4.50 0.97 -6.89
CA TYR A 48 3.35 1.83 -6.62
C TYR A 48 3.78 3.23 -6.16
N LEU A 49 4.70 3.32 -5.20
CA LEU A 49 5.18 4.62 -4.70
C LEU A 49 5.92 5.44 -5.77
N GLN A 50 6.69 4.77 -6.63
CA GLN A 50 7.41 5.42 -7.73
C GLN A 50 6.45 5.94 -8.80
N CYS A 51 5.50 5.11 -9.26
CA CYS A 51 4.50 5.51 -10.26
C CYS A 51 3.54 6.57 -9.72
N TYR A 52 3.28 6.58 -8.42
CA TYR A 52 2.43 7.59 -7.77
C TYR A 52 3.08 8.97 -7.65
N ALA A 53 4.41 9.08 -7.75
CA ALA A 53 5.15 10.32 -7.50
C ALA A 53 4.67 11.51 -8.34
N ASP A 54 4.14 11.26 -9.55
CA ASP A 54 3.58 12.29 -10.43
C ASP A 54 2.04 12.47 -10.30
N LEU A 55 1.38 11.58 -9.56
CA LEU A 55 -0.09 11.51 -9.46
C LEU A 55 -0.64 12.05 -8.12
N TYR A 56 0.21 12.36 -7.14
CA TYR A 56 -0.20 12.71 -5.78
C TYR A 56 -1.15 13.91 -5.65
N LYS A 57 -1.24 14.77 -6.67
CA LYS A 57 -2.16 15.92 -6.69
C LYS A 57 -3.57 15.57 -7.17
N LYS A 58 -3.76 14.38 -7.76
CA LYS A 58 -4.99 13.99 -8.45
C LYS A 58 -5.78 12.92 -7.69
N LEU A 59 -5.09 12.03 -7.01
CA LEU A 59 -5.69 10.85 -6.39
C LEU A 59 -4.95 10.52 -5.09
N PRO A 60 -5.62 10.17 -3.98
CA PRO A 60 -4.97 9.62 -2.80
C PRO A 60 -4.24 8.30 -3.08
N LEU A 61 -3.15 8.05 -2.37
CA LEU A 61 -2.31 6.86 -2.58
C LEU A 61 -3.09 5.55 -2.40
N PHE A 62 -3.99 5.47 -1.41
CA PHE A 62 -4.75 4.25 -1.15
C PHE A 62 -5.70 3.93 -2.31
N ASP A 63 -6.41 4.94 -2.81
CA ASP A 63 -7.28 4.80 -3.97
C ASP A 63 -6.48 4.41 -5.23
N TYR A 64 -5.30 5.00 -5.42
CA TYR A 64 -4.41 4.64 -6.52
C TYR A 64 -4.00 3.16 -6.48
N ILE A 65 -3.62 2.65 -5.30
CA ILE A 65 -3.24 1.25 -5.12
C ILE A 65 -4.43 0.33 -5.43
N LEU A 66 -5.63 0.64 -4.92
CA LEU A 66 -6.82 -0.18 -5.13
C LEU A 66 -7.32 -0.19 -6.58
N GLN A 67 -7.06 0.87 -7.34
CA GLN A 67 -7.47 0.99 -8.74
C GLN A 67 -6.43 0.48 -9.75
N THR A 68 -5.24 0.12 -9.29
CA THR A 68 -4.11 -0.23 -10.16
C THR A 68 -3.69 -1.67 -9.91
N SER A 69 -3.84 -2.54 -10.92
CA SER A 69 -3.42 -3.95 -10.82
C SER A 69 -1.90 -4.08 -10.67
N VAL A 70 -1.45 -5.00 -9.81
CA VAL A 70 -0.02 -5.33 -9.65
C VAL A 70 0.64 -5.68 -10.98
N ALA A 71 -0.09 -6.34 -11.90
CA ALA A 71 0.42 -6.71 -13.21
C ALA A 71 0.79 -5.49 -14.09
N SER A 72 0.09 -4.36 -13.92
CA SER A 72 0.34 -3.13 -14.68
C SER A 72 1.53 -2.30 -14.19
N LEU A 73 2.14 -2.66 -13.06
CA LEU A 73 3.29 -1.93 -12.52
C LEU A 73 4.61 -2.22 -13.25
N HIS A 74 4.66 -3.33 -13.99
CA HIS A 74 5.88 -3.81 -14.67
C HIS A 74 5.75 -3.77 -16.20
N SER A 75 4.65 -3.22 -16.72
CA SER A 75 4.36 -3.09 -18.16
C SER A 75 4.91 -1.80 -18.76
#